data_AF-A0A6C0C8Q9-F1
#
_entry.id   AF-A0A6C0C8Q9-F1
#
_cell.length_a   1.000
_cell.length_b   1.000
_cell.length_c   1.000
_cell.angle_alpha   90.00
_cell.angle_beta   90.00
_cell.angle_gamma   90.00
#
_symmetry.space_group_name_H-M   'P 1'
#
loop_
_entity.id
_entity.type
_entity.pdbx_description
1 polymer ?
#
loop_
_entity_poly.entity_id
_entity_poly.type
_entity_poly.pdbx_seq_one_letter_code
_entity_poly.pdbx_strand_id
1 'polypeptide(L)'
;MTCFWDGIYRKLTDEDMKLINSNKKINIKEFINLLKKNNKICSKVKWQSEYLSDKLLKENFKMIQEYNINNINNGYLCSCCDPFIILICEIFNLNINHNYNNVNIYYTIKNNRKTLNYKSNKSHFF
;
A
#
# COMPACT_ATOMS: atom_id res chain seq x y z
N MET A 1 -1.32 1.06 17.68
CA MET A 1 -0.25 0.39 16.90
C MET A 1 -0.70 0.21 15.46
N THR A 2 -0.92 1.31 14.73
CA THR A 2 -1.44 1.31 13.35
C THR A 2 -0.61 2.22 12.45
N CYS A 3 0.62 2.54 12.86
CA CYS A 3 1.48 3.56 12.24
C CYS A 3 1.66 3.39 10.73
N PHE A 4 1.69 2.16 10.23
CA PHE A 4 1.69 1.88 8.79
C PHE A 4 0.44 2.47 8.11
N TRP A 5 -0.75 2.04 8.55
CA TRP A 5 -2.02 2.49 7.99
C TRP A 5 -2.24 3.98 8.17
N ASP A 6 -1.92 4.52 9.34
CA ASP A 6 -2.03 5.95 9.63
C ASP A 6 -1.10 6.76 8.74
N GLY A 7 0.14 6.29 8.52
CA GLY A 7 1.13 6.92 7.65
C GLY A 7 0.65 6.99 6.20
N ILE A 8 0.17 5.87 5.66
CA ILE A 8 -0.43 5.81 4.33
C ILE A 8 -1.63 6.77 4.24
N TYR A 9 -2.60 6.61 5.15
CA TYR A 9 -3.87 7.33 5.10
C TYR A 9 -3.70 8.84 5.18
N ARG A 10 -2.77 9.32 6.03
CA ARG A 10 -2.47 10.75 6.18
C ARG A 10 -1.97 11.40 4.89
N LYS A 11 -1.18 10.68 4.09
CA LYS A 11 -0.57 11.16 2.84
C LYS A 11 -1.51 11.11 1.63
N LEU A 12 -2.63 10.40 1.72
CA LEU A 12 -3.68 10.42 0.70
C LEU A 12 -4.52 11.70 0.83
N THR A 13 -4.90 12.28 -0.29
CA THR A 13 -5.75 13.49 -0.38
C THR A 13 -7.19 13.09 -0.65
N ASP A 14 -8.13 14.04 -0.54
CA ASP A 14 -9.52 13.78 -0.94
C ASP A 14 -9.64 13.41 -2.43
N GLU A 15 -8.77 13.94 -3.29
CA GLU A 15 -8.72 13.56 -4.71
C GLU A 15 -8.29 12.12 -4.93
N ASP A 16 -7.35 11.62 -4.10
CA ASP A 16 -6.96 10.22 -4.14
C ASP A 16 -8.14 9.34 -3.71
N MET A 17 -8.81 9.70 -2.61
CA MET A 17 -9.95 8.93 -2.09
C MET A 17 -11.13 8.86 -3.07
N LYS A 18 -11.33 9.88 -3.92
CA LYS A 18 -12.32 9.84 -5.00
C LYS A 18 -12.06 8.73 -6.02
N LEU A 19 -10.80 8.32 -6.24
CA LEU A 19 -10.47 7.22 -7.16
C LEU A 19 -11.04 5.86 -6.71
N ILE A 20 -11.33 5.72 -5.42
CA ILE A 20 -11.96 4.53 -4.85
C ILE A 20 -13.42 4.80 -4.42
N ASN A 21 -14.05 5.83 -5.00
CA ASN A 21 -15.42 6.26 -4.69
C ASN A 21 -15.65 6.52 -3.19
N SER A 22 -14.69 7.19 -2.53
CA SER A 22 -14.75 7.49 -1.10
C SER A 22 -14.24 8.90 -0.77
N ASN A 23 -14.28 9.28 0.51
CA ASN A 23 -13.80 10.55 1.04
C ASN A 23 -12.83 10.32 2.21
N LYS A 24 -12.02 11.33 2.58
CA LYS A 24 -11.03 11.21 3.67
C LYS A 24 -11.63 11.29 5.08
N LYS A 25 -12.94 11.07 5.24
CA LYS A 25 -13.65 11.11 6.53
C LYS A 25 -13.99 9.70 7.05
N ILE A 26 -13.30 8.69 6.55
CA ILE A 26 -13.46 7.30 6.97
C ILE A 26 -12.43 6.91 8.02
N ASN A 27 -12.73 5.87 8.79
CA ASN A 27 -11.75 5.30 9.72
C ASN A 27 -10.77 4.33 9.01
N ILE A 28 -9.70 3.92 9.69
CA ILE A 28 -8.68 3.04 9.10
C ILE A 28 -9.25 1.67 8.71
N LYS A 29 -10.19 1.10 9.48
CA LYS A 29 -10.80 -0.19 9.14
C LYS A 29 -11.61 -0.09 7.85
N GLU A 30 -12.36 0.99 7.68
CA GLU A 30 -13.07 1.33 6.43
C GLU A 30 -12.10 1.52 5.28
N PHE A 31 -10.98 2.22 5.51
CA PHE A 31 -9.93 2.39 4.50
C PHE A 31 -9.37 1.04 4.01
N ILE A 32 -9.04 0.13 4.93
CA ILE A 32 -8.55 -1.20 4.56
C ILE A 32 -9.65 -2.00 3.84
N ASN A 33 -10.90 -1.94 4.30
CA ASN A 33 -12.03 -2.58 3.61
C ASN A 33 -12.20 -2.06 2.17
N LEU A 34 -12.01 -0.76 1.94
CA LEU A 34 -12.04 -0.20 0.60
C LEU A 34 -10.89 -0.69 -0.26
N LEU A 35 -9.67 -0.80 0.30
CA LEU A 35 -8.54 -1.40 -0.42
C LEU A 35 -8.87 -2.85 -0.80
N LYS A 36 -9.39 -3.66 0.14
CA LYS A 36 -9.81 -5.04 -0.14
C LYS A 36 -10.90 -5.12 -1.21
N LYS A 37 -11.88 -4.21 -1.19
CA LYS A 37 -12.96 -4.14 -2.19
C LYS A 37 -12.44 -3.77 -3.59
N ASN A 38 -11.39 -2.93 -3.65
CA ASN A 38 -10.73 -2.52 -4.89
C ASN A 38 -9.50 -3.38 -5.22
N ASN A 39 -9.36 -4.55 -4.57
CA ASN A 39 -8.26 -5.46 -4.81
C ASN A 39 -8.29 -5.95 -6.27
N LYS A 40 -7.13 -5.96 -6.92
CA LYS A 40 -6.97 -6.30 -8.33
C LYS A 40 -5.52 -6.74 -8.58
N ILE A 41 -5.31 -7.41 -9.72
CA ILE A 41 -3.98 -7.76 -10.17
C ILE A 41 -3.21 -6.48 -10.52
N CYS A 42 -2.07 -6.27 -9.86
CA CYS A 42 -1.27 -5.05 -9.92
C CYS A 42 -0.11 -5.17 -10.92
N SER A 43 -0.42 -5.42 -12.19
CA SER A 43 0.60 -5.69 -13.23
C SER A 43 1.37 -4.46 -13.70
N LYS A 44 0.95 -3.23 -13.33
CA LYS A 44 1.63 -2.00 -13.76
C LYS A 44 2.73 -1.57 -12.80
N VAL A 45 2.73 -2.10 -11.59
CA VAL A 45 3.71 -1.80 -10.55
C VAL A 45 5.01 -2.57 -10.80
N LYS A 46 6.12 -1.83 -10.81
CA LYS A 46 7.46 -2.39 -10.73
C LYS A 46 7.97 -2.32 -9.30
N TRP A 47 8.51 -3.43 -8.81
CA TRP A 47 9.21 -3.52 -7.55
C TRP A 47 10.71 -3.60 -7.83
N GLN A 48 11.50 -2.68 -7.25
CA GLN A 48 12.95 -2.58 -7.51
C GLN A 48 13.31 -2.53 -9.02
N SER A 49 12.53 -1.79 -9.81
CA SER A 49 12.65 -1.65 -11.28
C SER A 49 12.25 -2.87 -12.11
N GLU A 50 11.82 -3.97 -11.48
CA GLU A 50 11.37 -5.18 -12.15
C GLU A 50 9.86 -5.38 -12.03
N TYR A 51 9.24 -6.04 -13.03
CA TYR A 51 7.84 -6.44 -12.93
C TYR A 51 7.69 -7.66 -12.02
N LEU A 52 6.60 -7.68 -11.26
CA LEU A 52 6.24 -8.82 -10.42
C LEU A 52 5.86 -10.01 -11.32
N SER A 53 6.28 -11.21 -10.94
CA SER A 53 5.88 -12.44 -11.64
C SER A 53 4.37 -12.71 -11.46
N ASP A 54 3.75 -13.43 -12.40
CA ASP A 54 2.34 -13.80 -12.32
C ASP A 54 1.99 -14.56 -11.04
N LYS A 55 2.92 -15.39 -10.54
CA LYS A 55 2.77 -16.10 -9.28
C LYS A 55 2.69 -15.12 -8.11
N LEU A 56 3.63 -14.18 -8.01
CA LEU A 56 3.67 -13.19 -6.94
C LEU A 56 2.48 -12.23 -6.99
N LEU A 57 2.01 -11.87 -8.19
CA LEU A 57 0.79 -11.08 -8.37
C LEU A 57 -0.45 -11.79 -7.81
N LYS A 58 -0.58 -13.11 -8.06
CA LYS A 58 -1.68 -13.93 -7.52
C LYS A 58 -1.57 -14.09 -5.99
N GLU A 59 -0.36 -14.29 -5.48
CA GLU A 59 -0.10 -14.36 -4.04
C GLU A 59 -0.47 -13.05 -3.34
N ASN A 60 -0.04 -11.90 -3.87
CA ASN A 60 -0.38 -10.58 -3.35
C ASN A 60 -1.89 -10.34 -3.32
N PHE A 61 -2.58 -10.66 -4.42
CA PHE A 61 -4.04 -10.55 -4.49
C PHE A 61 -4.72 -11.38 -3.41
N LYS A 62 -4.30 -12.64 -3.23
CA LYS A 62 -4.85 -13.54 -2.21
C LYS A 62 -4.56 -13.04 -0.79
N MET A 63 -3.34 -12.58 -0.51
CA MET A 63 -2.94 -12.01 0.79
C MET A 63 -3.83 -10.84 1.20
N ILE A 64 -4.13 -9.92 0.26
CA ILE A 64 -5.02 -8.80 0.52
C ILE A 64 -6.46 -9.29 0.79
N GLN A 65 -6.95 -10.23 0.00
CA GLN A 65 -8.30 -10.79 0.15
C GLN A 65 -8.47 -11.46 1.52
N GLU A 66 -7.47 -12.22 1.96
CA GLU A 66 -7.49 -12.99 3.21
C GLU A 66 -7.10 -12.16 4.44
N TYR A 67 -6.62 -10.92 4.27
CA TYR A 67 -6.20 -10.07 5.38
C TYR A 67 -7.30 -9.86 6.43
N ASN A 68 -7.02 -10.23 7.69
CA ASN A 68 -7.96 -10.11 8.80
C ASN A 68 -7.87 -8.72 9.46
N ILE A 69 -8.85 -7.87 9.16
CA ILE A 69 -8.92 -6.48 9.65
C ILE A 69 -9.11 -6.40 11.18
N ASN A 70 -9.65 -7.45 11.81
CA ASN A 70 -9.87 -7.44 13.26
C ASN A 70 -8.56 -7.43 14.05
N ASN A 71 -7.45 -7.85 13.45
CA ASN A 71 -6.12 -7.87 14.07
C ASN A 71 -5.32 -6.58 13.87
N ILE A 72 -5.93 -5.51 13.36
CA ILE A 72 -5.22 -4.26 13.04
C ILE A 72 -4.50 -3.65 14.26
N ASN A 73 -5.02 -3.86 15.47
CA ASN A 73 -4.45 -3.34 16.70
C ASN A 73 -3.13 -4.02 17.09
N ASN A 74 -2.80 -5.17 16.48
CA ASN A 74 -1.55 -5.91 16.72
C ASN A 74 -0.40 -5.41 15.82
N GLY A 75 -0.61 -4.32 15.08
CA GLY A 75 0.35 -3.82 14.12
C GLY A 75 0.20 -4.47 12.74
N TYR A 76 0.94 -3.91 11.79
CA TYR A 76 1.04 -4.43 10.44
C TYR A 76 2.51 -4.62 10.12
N LEU A 77 2.90 -5.86 9.82
CA LEU A 77 4.27 -6.20 9.44
C LEU A 77 4.48 -5.87 7.95
N CYS A 78 4.87 -4.62 7.70
CA CYS A 78 5.26 -4.18 6.38
C CYS A 78 6.59 -4.86 6.00
N SER A 79 6.54 -5.77 5.02
CA SER A 79 7.71 -6.48 4.50
C SER A 79 8.37 -5.70 3.35
N CYS A 80 9.47 -6.21 2.80
CA CYS A 80 10.17 -5.58 1.68
C CYS A 80 9.38 -5.64 0.34
N CYS A 81 8.39 -6.52 0.21
CA CYS A 81 7.52 -6.62 -0.96
C CYS A 81 6.08 -6.66 -0.47
N ASP A 82 5.56 -5.51 -0.04
CA ASP A 82 4.29 -5.43 0.65
C ASP A 82 3.08 -5.41 -0.31
N PRO A 83 2.12 -6.36 -0.19
CA PRO A 83 0.96 -6.43 -1.08
C PRO A 83 0.10 -5.16 -1.05
N PHE A 84 -0.11 -4.55 0.12
CA PHE A 84 -0.94 -3.35 0.23
C PHE A 84 -0.25 -2.14 -0.36
N ILE A 85 1.06 -1.97 -0.18
CA ILE A 85 1.82 -0.91 -0.87
C ILE A 85 1.68 -1.04 -2.38
N ILE A 86 1.82 -2.26 -2.92
CA ILE A 86 1.67 -2.53 -4.35
C ILE A 86 0.26 -2.15 -4.83
N LEU A 87 -0.78 -2.55 -4.09
CA LEU A 87 -2.16 -2.22 -4.42
C LEU A 87 -2.42 -0.70 -4.39
N ILE A 88 -1.90 0.00 -3.37
CA ILE A 88 -2.02 1.46 -3.24
C ILE A 88 -1.37 2.15 -4.45
N CYS A 89 -0.18 1.72 -4.86
CA CYS A 89 0.46 2.24 -6.07
C CYS A 89 -0.46 2.07 -7.28
N GLU A 90 -1.00 0.86 -7.51
CA GLU A 90 -1.84 0.53 -8.66
C GLU A 90 -3.21 1.23 -8.66
N ILE A 91 -3.82 1.45 -7.50
CA ILE A 91 -5.11 2.13 -7.38
C ILE A 91 -4.94 3.63 -7.62
N PHE A 92 -4.01 4.26 -6.92
CA PHE A 92 -3.88 5.71 -6.92
C PHE A 92 -2.91 6.24 -7.99
N ASN A 93 -2.32 5.33 -8.78
CA ASN A 93 -1.31 5.63 -9.79
C ASN A 93 -0.17 6.48 -9.20
N LEU A 94 0.45 5.98 -8.13
CA LEU A 94 1.50 6.68 -7.39
C LEU A 94 2.76 5.82 -7.23
N ASN A 95 3.89 6.47 -7.01
CA ASN A 95 5.14 5.82 -6.65
C ASN A 95 5.32 5.85 -5.14
N ILE A 96 5.91 4.79 -4.58
CA ILE A 96 6.29 4.72 -3.17
C ILE A 96 7.77 4.39 -3.07
N ASN A 97 8.50 5.27 -2.39
CA ASN A 97 9.87 5.02 -1.97
C ASN A 97 9.85 4.72 -0.48
N HIS A 98 10.27 3.52 -0.10
CA HIS A 98 10.22 3.07 1.27
C HIS A 98 11.64 2.76 1.75
N ASN A 99 12.13 3.55 2.72
CA ASN A 99 13.40 3.28 3.39
C ASN A 99 13.15 2.44 4.64
N TYR A 100 13.43 1.14 4.56
CA TYR A 100 13.34 0.22 5.69
C TYR A 100 14.72 -0.09 6.24
N ASN A 101 15.04 0.40 7.45
CA ASN A 101 16.36 0.20 8.07
C ASN A 101 17.54 0.50 7.11
N ASN A 102 17.51 1.65 6.43
CA ASN A 102 18.49 2.07 5.41
C ASN A 102 18.51 1.24 4.12
N VAL A 103 17.62 0.28 3.96
CA VAL A 103 17.38 -0.41 2.68
C VAL A 103 16.28 0.34 1.94
N ASN A 104 16.60 0.88 0.77
CA ASN A 104 15.61 1.54 -0.07
C ASN A 104 14.87 0.50 -0.93
N ILE A 105 13.55 0.57 -0.87
CA ILE A 105 12.63 -0.27 -1.61
C ILE A 105 11.78 0.66 -2.48
N TYR A 106 11.76 0.39 -3.77
CA TYR A 106 11.07 1.23 -4.74
C TYR A 106 9.88 0.51 -5.36
N TYR A 107 8.71 1.14 -5.29
CA TYR A 107 7.50 0.75 -6.01
C TYR A 107 7.17 1.84 -7.01
N THR A 108 7.23 1.51 -8.30
CA THR A 108 7.13 2.51 -9.37
C THR A 108 6.11 2.12 -10.42
N ILE A 109 5.39 3.12 -10.93
CA ILE A 109 4.46 3.01 -12.05
C ILE A 109 4.85 4.07 -13.09
N LYS A 110 4.66 3.75 -14.37
CA LYS A 110 4.85 4.70 -15.47
C LYS A 110 3.76 5.79 -15.44
N ASN A 111 4.14 7.05 -15.65
CA ASN A 111 3.23 8.21 -15.63
C ASN A 111 2.48 8.35 -14.30
N ASN A 112 3.20 8.23 -13.18
CA ASN A 112 2.64 8.38 -11.85
C ASN A 112 2.15 9.81 -11.58
N ARG A 113 1.09 9.95 -10.79
CA ARG A 113 0.54 11.24 -10.35
C ARG A 113 1.42 11.93 -9.32
N LYS A 114 2.02 11.15 -8.43
CA LYS A 114 2.86 11.63 -7.32
C LYS A 114 3.79 10.54 -6.80
N THR A 115 4.77 10.94 -6.00
CA THR A 115 5.69 10.03 -5.29
C THR A 115 5.57 10.27 -3.80
N LEU A 116 5.35 9.22 -3.02
CA LEU A 116 5.32 9.26 -1.57
C LEU A 116 6.61 8.62 -1.02
N ASN A 117 7.20 9.26 -0.03
CA ASN A 117 8.39 8.76 0.65
C ASN A 117 8.01 8.37 2.08
N TYR A 118 8.35 7.15 2.47
CA TYR A 118 8.15 6.61 3.80
C TYR A 118 9.45 6.08 4.37
N LYS A 119 9.59 6.15 5.69
CA LYS A 119 10.69 5.54 6.41
C LYS A 119 10.14 4.59 7.45
N SER A 120 10.73 3.42 7.61
CA SER A 120 10.39 2.56 8.74
C SER A 120 11.62 1.88 9.34
N ASN A 121 11.46 1.51 10.61
CA ASN A 121 12.41 0.68 11.34
C ASN A 121 11.69 -0.58 11.85
N LYS A 122 12.34 -1.34 12.73
CA LYS A 122 11.78 -2.59 13.29
C LYS A 122 10.46 -2.41 14.08
N SER A 123 10.09 -1.19 14.44
CA SER A 123 8.96 -0.93 15.35
C SER A 123 7.96 0.11 14.82
N HIS A 124 8.37 1.03 13.96
CA HIS A 124 7.57 2.18 13.53
C HIS A 124 7.69 2.47 12.04
N PHE A 125 6.60 3.00 11.48
CA PHE A 125 6.48 3.51 10.12
C PHE A 125 6.17 5.02 10.18
N PHE A 126 6.93 5.81 9.41
CA PHE A 126 6.96 7.28 9.42
C PHE A 126 6.67 7.85 8.03
#